data_AF-A0A183DAU9-F1
#
_entry.id   AF-A0A183DAU9-F1
#
_cell.length_a   1.000
_cell.length_b   1.000
_cell.length_c   1.000
_cell.angle_alpha   90.00
_cell.angle_beta   90.00
_cell.angle_gamma   90.00
#
_symmetry.space_group_name_H-M   'P 1'
#
loop_
_entity.id
_entity.type
_entity.pdbx_description
1 polymer ?
#
loop_
_entity_poly.entity_id
_entity_poly.type
_entity_poly.pdbx_seq_one_letter_code
_entity_poly.pdbx_strand_id
1 'polypeptide(L)' 'LELRSAHFWQLDFTTMAGTVDVRVRRDADEQLVLALVTEKLSSVVSILTVQVIF' A
#
# COMPACT_ATOMS: atom_id res chain seq x y z
N LEU A 1 -3.22 9.10 9.23
CA LEU A 1 -2.76 8.12 8.22
C LEU A 1 -1.50 8.71 7.62
N GLU A 2 -0.36 8.08 7.86
CA GLU A 2 0.92 8.55 7.31
C GLU A 2 1.55 7.41 6.52
N LEU A 3 1.99 7.70 5.30
CA LEU A 3 2.69 6.73 4.46
C LEU A 3 4.18 6.80 4.83
N ARG A 4 4.68 5.73 5.45
CA ARG A 4 5.99 5.75 6.11
C ARG A 4 7.13 5.39 5.17
N SER A 5 6.90 4.40 4.31
CA SER A 5 7.81 4.05 3.23
C SER A 5 7.03 3.46 2.06
N ALA A 6 7.47 3.76 0.85
CA ALA A 6 6.95 3.19 -0.37
C ALA A 6 8.11 2.75 -1.25
N HIS A 7 8.11 1.48 -1.64
CA HIS A 7 9.08 0.92 -2.57
C HIS A 7 8.34 0.33 -3.75
N PHE A 8 8.63 0.84 -4.94
CA PHE A 8 8.05 0.33 -6.18
C PHE A 8 9.18 -0.07 -7.12
N TRP A 9 8.98 -1.17 -7.82
CA TRP A 9 9.90 -1.64 -8.84
C TRP A 9 9.12 -2.23 -10.00
N GLN A 10 9.65 -1.99 -11.19
CA GLN A 10 9.07 -2.48 -12.42
C GLN A 10 9.58 -3.91 -12.66
N LEU A 11 8.66 -4.84 -12.87
CA LEU A 11 8.99 -6.24 -13.20
C LEU A 11 9.16 -6.40 -14.71
N ASP A 12 8.31 -5.73 -15.49
CA ASP A 12 8.36 -5.68 -16.95
C ASP A 12 7.74 -4.38 -17.47
N PHE A 13 7.62 -4.19 -18.78
CA PHE A 13 7.09 -2.96 -19.38
C PHE A 13 5.63 -2.63 -19.05
N THR A 14 4.90 -3.58 -18.47
CA THR A 14 3.47 -3.48 -18.16
C THR A 14 3.15 -3.73 -16.69
N THR A 15 4.05 -4.38 -15.95
CA THR A 15 3.83 -4.82 -14.58
C THR A 15 4.73 -4.07 -13.61
N MET A 16 4.10 -3.36 -12.67
CA MET A 16 4.77 -2.75 -11.53
C MET A 16 4.38 -3.49 -10.25
N ALA A 17 5.38 -3.76 -9.42
CA ALA A 17 5.21 -4.31 -8.09
C ALA A 17 5.64 -3.29 -7.04
N GLY A 18 5.14 -3.42 -5.82
CA GLY A 18 5.61 -2.59 -4.73
C GLY A 18 5.09 -2.97 -3.36
N THR A 19 5.72 -2.34 -2.37
CA THR A 19 5.39 -2.48 -0.96
C THR A 19 5.21 -1.09 -0.36
N VAL A 20 4.17 -0.94 0.46
CA VAL A 20 3.87 0.30 1.18
C VAL A 20 3.66 0.00 2.65
N ASP A 21 4.36 0.76 3.50
CA ASP A 21 4.14 0.79 4.94
C ASP A 21 3.19 1.93 5.30
N VAL A 22 2.06 1.58 5.90
CA VAL A 22 1.01 2.51 6.30
C VAL A 22 0.98 2.60 7.80
N ARG A 23 1.30 3.78 8.33
CA ARG A 23 1.21 4.05 9.76
C ARG A 23 -0.21 4.53 10.10
N VAL A 24 -0.87 3.77 10.97
CA VAL A 24 -2.22 4.05 11.43
C VAL A 24 -2.22 4.39 12.91
N ARG A 25 -3.24 5.13 13.34
CA ARG A 25 -3.45 5.40 14.77
C ARG A 25 -4.02 4.15 15.44
N ARG A 26 -3.86 4.04 16.76
CA ARG A 26 -4.40 2.91 17.56
C ARG A 26 -5.92 2.77 17.50
N ASP A 27 -6.65 3.83 17.19
CA ASP A 27 -8.11 3.88 17.05
C ASP A 27 -8.59 3.76 15.60
N ALA A 28 -7.68 3.56 14.65
CA ALA A 28 -8.03 3.43 13.24
C ALA A 28 -8.47 2.00 12.91
N ASP A 29 -9.45 1.89 12.02
CA ASP A 29 -9.85 0.61 11.42
C ASP A 29 -8.81 0.19 10.37
N GLU A 30 -7.98 -0.78 10.72
CA GLU A 30 -6.91 -1.29 9.85
C GLU A 30 -7.43 -1.86 8.54
N GLN A 31 -8.60 -2.51 8.57
CA GLN A 31 -9.17 -3.20 7.42
C GLN A 31 -9.76 -2.21 6.42
N LEU A 32 -10.40 -1.14 6.92
CA LEU A 32 -10.82 -0.02 6.10
C LEU A 32 -9.61 0.70 5.46
N VAL A 33 -8.54 0.91 6.23
CA VAL A 33 -7.30 1.53 5.71
C VAL A 33 -6.67 0.65 4.63
N LEU A 34 -6.54 -0.65 4.87
CA LEU A 34 -6.00 -1.61 3.91
C LEU A 34 -6.80 -1.59 2.60
N ALA A 35 -8.13 -1.63 2.68
CA ALA A 35 -9.01 -1.60 1.52
C ALA A 35 -8.80 -0.31 0.70
N LEU A 36 -8.79 0.84 1.37
CA LEU A 36 -8.70 2.14 0.72
C LEU A 36 -7.32 2.39 0.09
N VAL A 37 -6.25 1.93 0.73
CA VAL A 37 -4.88 2.02 0.19
C VAL A 37 -4.72 1.07 -1.00
N THR A 38 -5.22 -0.15 -0.89
CA THR A 38 -5.17 -1.14 -1.97
C THR A 38 -5.94 -0.67 -3.20
N GLU A 39 -7.18 -0.16 -3.01
CA GLU A 39 -8.00 0.37 -4.09
C GLU A 39 -7.27 1.49 -4.85
N LYS A 40 -6.74 2.48 -4.12
CA LYS A 40 -6.04 3.63 -4.73
C LYS A 40 -4.79 3.24 -5.52
N LEU A 41 -4.04 2.25 -5.05
CA LEU A 41 -2.77 1.87 -5.65
C LEU A 41 -2.91 0.75 -6.70
N SER A 42 -4.00 -0.01 -6.68
CA SER A 42 -4.27 -1.10 -7.64
C SER A 42 -4.31 -0.64 -9.10
N SER A 43 -4.67 0.62 -9.35
CA SER A 43 -4.68 1.20 -10.70
C SER A 43 -3.28 1.39 -11.29
N VAL A 44 -2.23 1.33 -10.47
CA VAL A 44 -0.86 1.67 -10.86
C VAL A 44 0.11 0.52 -10.57
N VAL A 45 -0.12 -0.22 -9.48
CA VAL A 45 0.72 -1.33 -9.01
C VAL A 45 -0.09 -2.61 -9.08
N SER A 46 0.28 -3.50 -9.99
CA SER A 46 -0.40 -4.78 -10.21
C SER A 46 -0.17 -5.76 -9.07
N ILE A 47 1.00 -5.70 -8.44
CA ILE A 47 1.38 -6.57 -7.32
C ILE A 47 1.76 -5.68 -6.14
N LEU A 48 0.82 -5.49 -5.22
CA LEU A 48 0.98 -4.58 -4.09
C LEU A 48 0.95 -5.34 -2.77
N THR A 49 1.98 -5.14 -1.94
CA THR A 49 1.97 -5.53 -0.54
C THR A 49 1.75 -4.30 0.33
N VAL A 50 0.70 -4.30 1.14
CA VAL A 50 0.42 -3.21 2.09
C VAL A 50 0.64 -3.73 3.50
N GLN A 51 1.52 -3.07 4.25
CA GLN A 51 1.80 -3.42 5.63
C GLN A 51 1.32 -2.31 6.54
N VAL A 52 0.41 -2.66 7.46
CA VAL A 52 -0.15 -1.72 8.43
C VAL A 52 0.68 -1.79 9.71
N ILE A 53 1.15 -0.63 10.19
CA ILE A 53 2.02 -0.52 11.37
C ILE A 53 1.48 0.52 12.37
N PHE A 54 1.68 0.24 13.66
CA PHE A 54 1.23 1.06 14.80
C PHE A 54 2.34 1.87 15.48
#